data_AF-A0A6N3EV65-F1
#
_entry.id   AF-A0A6N3EV65-F1
#
_cell.length_a   1.000
_cell.length_b   1.000
_cell.length_c   1.000
_cell.angle_alpha   90.00
_cell.angle_beta   90.00
_cell.angle_gamma   90.00
#
_symmetry.space_group_name_H-M   'P 1'
#
loop_
_entity.id
_entity.type
_entity.pdbx_description
1 polymer ?
#
loop_
_entity_poly.entity_id
_entity_poly.type
_entity_poly.pdbx_seq_one_letter_code
_entity_poly.pdbx_strand_id
1 'polypeptide(L)'
;MDAATAQQLMTHAYHGDWRALFALLAQHPTLVNHVSPGKGYSALHQAAWHGADLAVVGRLLRAGADVSLKTSAQQTACDIAQQRHPQREDLRFVLDPAGRTLAQLMRKLVADQPPTLTYPDMLLLDNLLMLLSEDEGVAPDASAQARFTAAFFALSGRELAAPSQPHPSIPPNWWLDTDYWRERFLPALLALEQQKFTFPLTASWATVGDLLIVENASWGLRGDPWLWRELRKATARLPLPPTREELSGQLQKLVLALVGVAEFTDAYQHVPRFSRGGMSSGMVDLRFWQEKAIPLMVQRAEWLRAISCGDALKQP
;
A
#
# COMPACT_ATOMS: atom_id res chain seq x y z
N MET A 1 -2.92 20.34 27.13
CA MET A 1 -2.16 20.40 25.86
C MET A 1 -2.12 21.88 25.47
N ASP A 2 -0.95 22.46 25.25
CA ASP A 2 -0.83 23.92 25.07
C ASP A 2 -1.32 24.35 23.68
N ALA A 3 -2.39 25.14 23.64
CA ALA A 3 -2.96 25.68 22.41
C ALA A 3 -1.94 26.56 21.64
N ALA A 4 -0.99 27.18 22.36
CA ALA A 4 0.07 27.96 21.73
C ALA A 4 1.01 27.09 20.90
N THR A 5 1.38 25.90 21.39
CA THR A 5 2.24 24.94 20.67
C THR A 5 1.57 24.46 19.39
N ALA A 6 0.28 24.14 19.44
CA ALA A 6 -0.48 23.71 18.27
C ALA A 6 -0.62 24.82 17.22
N GLN A 7 -0.86 26.05 17.66
CA GLN A 7 -0.88 27.24 16.79
C GLN A 7 0.50 27.49 16.14
N GLN A 8 1.57 27.31 16.90
CA GLN A 8 2.94 27.44 16.41
C GLN A 8 3.26 26.37 15.35
N LEU A 9 2.88 25.11 15.57
CA LEU A 9 2.99 24.03 14.58
C LEU A 9 2.32 24.43 13.25
N MET A 10 1.07 24.91 13.33
CA MET A 10 0.30 25.32 12.16
C MET A 10 0.93 26.52 11.44
N THR A 11 1.54 27.44 12.18
CA THR A 11 2.27 28.58 11.61
C THR A 11 3.48 28.11 10.81
N HIS A 12 4.29 27.20 11.37
CA HIS A 12 5.42 26.62 10.64
C HIS A 12 4.96 25.84 9.40
N ALA A 13 3.88 25.05 9.51
CA ALA A 13 3.31 24.31 8.39
C ALA A 13 2.84 25.25 7.27
N TYR A 14 2.13 26.32 7.62
CA TYR A 14 1.62 27.32 6.68
C TYR A 14 2.75 28.00 5.89
N HIS A 15 3.85 28.36 6.56
CA HIS A 15 5.02 28.98 5.92
C HIS A 15 5.98 27.99 5.26
N GLY A 16 5.76 26.67 5.38
CA GLY A 16 6.67 25.66 4.85
C GLY A 16 7.99 25.55 5.63
N ASP A 17 8.03 25.98 6.89
CA ASP A 17 9.20 25.86 7.77
C ASP A 17 9.27 24.44 8.38
N TRP A 18 9.62 23.48 7.53
CA TRP A 18 9.63 22.05 7.89
C TRP A 18 10.63 21.74 9.01
N ARG A 19 11.77 22.45 9.07
CA ARG A 19 12.79 22.21 10.09
C ARG A 19 12.25 22.52 11.48
N ALA A 20 11.64 23.68 11.67
CA ALA A 20 11.05 24.05 12.95
C ALA A 20 9.80 23.20 13.26
N LEU A 21 8.97 22.90 12.25
CA LEU A 21 7.82 22.02 12.40
C LEU A 21 8.23 20.65 12.96
N PHE A 22 9.26 20.03 12.40
CA PHE A 22 9.71 18.71 12.86
C PHE A 22 10.42 18.75 14.22
N ALA A 23 11.10 19.86 14.56
CA ALA A 23 11.64 20.05 15.91
C ALA A 23 10.52 20.07 16.96
N LEU A 24 9.36 20.65 16.60
CA LEU A 24 8.18 20.69 17.46
C LEU A 24 7.50 19.30 17.55
N LEU A 25 7.33 18.60 16.42
CA LEU A 25 6.76 17.25 16.40
C LEU A 25 7.60 16.22 17.18
N ALA A 26 8.93 16.39 17.22
CA ALA A 26 9.80 15.54 18.02
C ALA A 26 9.49 15.64 19.53
N GLN A 27 9.07 16.82 20.00
CA GLN A 27 8.68 17.07 21.40
C GLN A 27 7.21 16.74 21.65
N HIS A 28 6.36 16.88 20.61
CA HIS A 28 4.91 16.75 20.69
C HIS A 28 4.36 15.91 19.52
N PRO A 29 4.64 14.59 19.47
CA PRO A 29 4.31 13.75 18.31
C PRO A 29 2.80 13.63 18.06
N THR A 30 1.98 13.76 19.10
CA THR A 30 0.51 13.72 19.00
C THR A 30 -0.08 14.87 18.17
N LEU A 31 0.71 15.93 17.87
CA LEU A 31 0.25 17.07 17.07
C LEU A 31 0.32 16.84 15.56
N VAL A 32 0.86 15.72 15.06
CA VAL A 32 1.05 15.47 13.62
C VAL A 32 -0.25 15.63 12.80
N ASN A 33 -1.38 15.25 13.39
CA ASN A 33 -2.72 15.31 12.80
C ASN A 33 -3.54 16.51 13.31
N HIS A 34 -2.93 17.45 14.05
CA HIS A 34 -3.60 18.67 14.43
C HIS A 34 -3.96 19.49 13.18
N VAL A 35 -5.15 20.09 13.18
CA VAL A 35 -5.69 20.84 12.05
C VAL A 35 -5.85 22.32 12.39
N SER A 36 -5.58 23.19 11.44
CA SER A 36 -5.75 24.64 11.58
C SER A 36 -7.22 24.99 11.90
N PRO A 37 -7.49 25.96 12.78
CA PRO A 37 -8.84 26.45 13.01
C PRO A 37 -9.45 27.01 11.70
N GLY A 38 -10.74 26.75 11.48
CA GLY A 38 -11.50 27.23 10.32
C GLY A 38 -11.33 26.39 9.04
N LYS A 39 -10.11 26.30 8.48
CA LYS A 39 -9.89 25.59 7.20
C LYS A 39 -9.63 24.09 7.34
N GLY A 40 -9.28 23.62 8.54
CA GLY A 40 -9.04 22.19 8.79
C GLY A 40 -7.77 21.63 8.12
N TYR A 41 -6.76 22.45 7.84
CA TYR A 41 -5.51 21.99 7.22
C TYR A 41 -4.61 21.35 8.27
N SER A 42 -4.20 20.10 8.05
CA SER A 42 -3.09 19.46 8.79
C SER A 42 -1.73 19.81 8.19
N ALA A 43 -0.65 19.42 8.88
CA ALA A 43 0.71 19.56 8.34
C ALA A 43 0.88 18.83 6.98
N LEU A 44 0.23 17.68 6.80
CA LEU A 44 0.26 16.92 5.54
C LEU A 44 -0.44 17.67 4.39
N HIS A 45 -1.58 18.32 4.66
CA HIS A 45 -2.25 19.18 3.68
C HIS A 45 -1.37 20.36 3.26
N GLN A 46 -0.64 20.97 4.20
CA GLN A 46 0.28 22.06 3.89
C GLN A 46 1.48 21.56 3.06
N ALA A 47 2.03 20.39 3.38
CA ALA A 47 3.09 19.78 2.59
C ALA A 47 2.65 19.52 1.14
N ALA A 48 1.43 19.00 0.95
CA ALA A 48 0.83 18.85 -0.38
C ALA A 48 0.60 20.19 -1.09
N TRP A 49 0.11 21.21 -0.38
CA TRP A 49 -0.12 22.56 -0.91
C TRP A 49 1.17 23.19 -1.45
N HIS A 50 2.26 23.07 -0.70
CA HIS A 50 3.59 23.57 -1.07
C HIS A 50 4.30 22.69 -2.11
N GLY A 51 3.79 21.49 -2.39
CA GLY A 51 4.47 20.53 -3.26
C GLY A 51 5.81 20.09 -2.65
N ALA A 52 5.82 19.82 -1.34
CA ALA A 52 7.02 19.43 -0.62
C ALA A 52 7.72 18.21 -1.23
N ASP A 53 9.01 18.07 -0.95
CA ASP A 53 9.77 16.90 -1.38
C ASP A 53 9.34 15.63 -0.63
N LEU A 54 9.72 14.46 -1.17
CA LEU A 54 9.39 13.17 -0.57
C LEU A 54 10.07 12.97 0.80
N ALA A 55 11.13 13.71 1.12
CA ALA A 55 11.77 13.64 2.43
C ALA A 55 10.85 14.24 3.51
N VAL A 56 10.31 15.44 3.27
CA VAL A 56 9.33 16.09 4.16
C VAL A 56 8.06 15.27 4.25
N VAL A 57 7.49 14.86 3.11
CA VAL A 57 6.26 14.05 3.09
C VAL A 57 6.47 12.72 3.81
N GLY A 58 7.55 12.01 3.50
CA GLY A 58 7.88 10.75 4.14
C GLY A 58 8.09 10.87 5.64
N ARG A 59 8.69 11.96 6.12
CA ARG A 59 8.86 12.22 7.56
C ARG A 59 7.53 12.51 8.26
N LEU A 60 6.61 13.23 7.63
CA LEU A 60 5.25 13.41 8.17
C LEU A 60 4.49 12.09 8.23
N LEU A 61 4.51 11.29 7.15
CA LEU A 61 3.85 9.98 7.12
C LEU A 61 4.41 9.05 8.18
N ARG A 62 5.74 8.96 8.32
CA ARG A 62 6.39 8.16 9.37
C ARG A 62 6.10 8.68 10.79
N ALA A 63 5.78 9.95 10.95
CA ALA A 63 5.32 10.51 12.22
C ALA A 63 3.84 10.22 12.52
N GLY A 64 3.11 9.52 11.65
CA GLY A 64 1.70 9.16 11.84
C GLY A 64 0.70 10.10 11.17
N ALA A 65 1.13 10.89 10.18
CA ALA A 65 0.22 11.76 9.44
C ALA A 65 -0.86 10.94 8.72
N ASP A 66 -2.12 11.31 8.93
CA ASP A 66 -3.29 10.63 8.37
C ASP A 66 -3.60 11.14 6.96
N VAL A 67 -3.49 10.25 5.97
CA VAL A 67 -3.73 10.56 4.55
C VAL A 67 -5.21 10.75 4.20
N SER A 68 -6.12 10.29 5.06
CA SER A 68 -7.57 10.34 4.85
C SER A 68 -8.22 11.61 5.39
N LEU A 69 -7.51 12.40 6.21
CA LEU A 69 -8.03 13.65 6.76
C LEU A 69 -8.51 14.56 5.62
N LYS A 70 -9.63 15.22 5.87
CA LYS A 70 -10.21 16.19 4.94
C LYS A 70 -10.25 17.58 5.56
N THR A 71 -9.92 18.57 4.73
CA THR A 71 -10.14 19.99 5.04
C THR A 71 -11.63 20.32 5.12
N SER A 72 -11.98 21.54 5.55
CA SER A 72 -13.37 22.01 5.50
C SER A 72 -13.95 22.07 4.08
N ALA A 73 -13.09 22.10 3.05
CA ALA A 73 -13.47 21.99 1.65
C ALA A 73 -13.59 20.54 1.15
N GLN A 74 -13.58 19.54 2.05
CA GLN A 74 -13.65 18.10 1.73
C GLN A 74 -12.47 17.56 0.89
N GLN A 75 -11.34 18.27 0.88
CA GLN A 75 -10.12 17.85 0.15
C GLN A 75 -9.16 17.11 1.08
N THR A 76 -8.62 15.99 0.63
CA THR A 76 -7.47 15.29 1.23
C THR A 76 -6.15 15.96 0.81
N ALA A 77 -5.04 15.55 1.42
CA ALA A 77 -3.71 15.98 0.98
C ALA A 77 -3.42 15.56 -0.48
N CYS A 78 -3.90 14.38 -0.90
CA CYS A 78 -3.78 13.93 -2.29
C CYS A 78 -4.51 14.85 -3.27
N ASP A 79 -5.76 15.24 -2.95
CA ASP A 79 -6.56 16.13 -3.79
C ASP A 79 -5.88 17.49 -3.99
N ILE A 80 -5.32 18.05 -2.90
CA ILE A 80 -4.58 19.31 -2.94
C ILE A 80 -3.34 19.18 -3.83
N ALA A 81 -2.57 18.09 -3.68
CA ALA A 81 -1.38 17.85 -4.48
C ALA A 81 -1.73 17.73 -5.98
N GLN A 82 -2.78 16.98 -6.33
CA GLN A 82 -3.22 16.83 -7.72
C GLN A 82 -3.69 18.16 -8.33
N GLN A 83 -4.42 18.97 -7.57
CA GLN A 83 -4.92 20.26 -8.04
C GLN A 83 -3.81 21.29 -8.25
N ARG A 84 -2.82 21.36 -7.35
CA ARG A 84 -1.79 22.40 -7.37
C ARG A 84 -0.52 21.98 -8.11
N HIS A 85 -0.22 20.69 -8.11
CA HIS A 85 1.01 20.11 -8.65
C HIS A 85 0.68 18.87 -9.49
N PRO A 86 -0.09 19.00 -10.59
CA PRO A 86 -0.54 17.85 -11.40
C PRO A 86 0.61 17.01 -11.97
N GLN A 87 1.81 17.58 -12.11
CA GLN A 87 3.03 16.93 -12.55
C GLN A 87 3.70 16.05 -11.46
N ARG A 88 3.30 16.19 -10.19
CA ARG A 88 3.87 15.47 -9.05
C ARG A 88 3.15 14.14 -8.83
N GLU A 89 3.36 13.22 -9.77
CA GLU A 89 2.82 11.86 -9.69
C GLU A 89 3.31 11.09 -8.45
N ASP A 90 4.49 11.45 -7.96
CA ASP A 90 5.05 10.95 -6.70
C ASP A 90 4.14 11.28 -5.52
N LEU A 91 3.67 12.53 -5.42
CA LEU A 91 2.73 12.95 -4.39
C LEU A 91 1.37 12.26 -4.53
N ARG A 92 0.84 12.13 -5.76
CA ARG A 92 -0.40 11.37 -6.00
C ARG A 92 -0.28 9.94 -5.50
N PHE A 93 0.87 9.31 -5.72
CA PHE A 93 1.10 7.92 -5.34
C PHE A 93 1.30 7.74 -3.82
N VAL A 94 2.15 8.55 -3.17
CA VAL A 94 2.47 8.36 -1.75
C VAL A 94 1.40 8.91 -0.80
N LEU A 95 0.59 9.87 -1.26
CA LEU A 95 -0.51 10.45 -0.50
C LEU A 95 -1.86 9.79 -0.79
N ASP A 96 -1.89 8.70 -1.57
CA ASP A 96 -3.13 8.00 -1.89
C ASP A 96 -3.98 7.78 -0.62
N PRO A 97 -5.23 8.26 -0.60
CA PRO A 97 -6.03 8.28 0.63
C PRO A 97 -6.60 6.91 0.98
N ALA A 98 -6.37 5.88 0.15
CA ALA A 98 -6.79 4.53 0.49
C ALA A 98 -6.03 4.03 1.72
N GLY A 99 -6.78 3.53 2.69
CA GLY A 99 -6.21 2.89 3.86
C GLY A 99 -5.49 1.60 3.48
N ARG A 100 -4.54 1.18 4.31
CA ARG A 100 -3.85 -0.10 4.11
C ARG A 100 -4.83 -1.28 4.12
N THR A 101 -4.68 -2.16 3.15
CA THR A 101 -5.48 -3.38 3.03
C THR A 101 -5.11 -4.38 4.13
N LEU A 102 -5.95 -5.39 4.38
CA LEU A 102 -5.63 -6.43 5.36
C LEU A 102 -4.33 -7.16 5.02
N ALA A 103 -4.09 -7.51 3.75
CA ALA A 103 -2.83 -8.14 3.34
C ALA A 103 -1.61 -7.24 3.55
N GLN A 104 -1.76 -5.92 3.37
CA GLN A 104 -0.71 -4.94 3.68
C GLN A 104 -0.42 -4.88 5.18
N LEU A 105 -1.46 -4.79 6.01
CA LEU A 105 -1.33 -4.77 7.46
C LEU A 105 -0.76 -6.07 8.03
N MET A 106 -1.13 -7.22 7.46
CA MET A 106 -0.54 -8.52 7.80
C MET A 106 0.95 -8.57 7.47
N ARG A 107 1.37 -8.09 6.29
CA ARG A 107 2.80 -8.01 5.93
C ARG A 107 3.56 -7.08 6.87
N LYS A 108 2.99 -5.93 7.22
CA LYS A 108 3.55 -5.04 8.24
C LYS A 108 3.70 -5.75 9.59
N LEU A 109 2.66 -6.45 10.06
CA LEU A 109 2.69 -7.19 11.32
C LEU A 109 3.81 -8.24 11.33
N VAL A 110 3.94 -9.01 10.25
CA VAL A 110 4.99 -10.03 10.10
C VAL A 110 6.39 -9.40 10.02
N ALA A 111 6.54 -8.25 9.36
CA ALA A 111 7.81 -7.55 9.26
C ALA A 111 8.25 -6.95 10.61
N ASP A 112 7.32 -6.38 11.37
CA ASP A 112 7.60 -5.78 12.69
C ASP A 112 7.78 -6.85 13.78
N GLN A 113 7.02 -7.94 13.70
CA GLN A 113 6.99 -9.02 14.69
C GLN A 113 6.93 -10.37 13.97
N PRO A 114 8.07 -10.90 13.49
CA PRO A 114 8.13 -12.19 12.82
C PRO A 114 7.54 -13.30 13.69
N PRO A 115 6.48 -13.99 13.23
CA PRO A 115 5.80 -14.98 14.05
C PRO A 115 6.57 -16.32 14.04
N THR A 116 6.55 -17.02 15.16
CA THR A 116 7.12 -18.38 15.28
C THR A 116 6.07 -19.40 14.84
N LEU A 117 5.80 -19.45 13.52
CA LEU A 117 4.80 -20.37 12.96
C LEU A 117 5.38 -21.75 12.65
N THR A 118 4.51 -22.76 12.61
CA THR A 118 4.82 -24.11 12.15
C THR A 118 4.29 -24.32 10.73
N TYR A 119 4.67 -25.39 10.03
CA TYR A 119 4.39 -25.56 8.59
C TYR A 119 2.91 -25.34 8.19
N PRO A 120 1.90 -25.89 8.91
CA PRO A 120 0.50 -25.63 8.57
C PRO A 120 0.10 -24.16 8.71
N ASP A 121 0.57 -23.47 9.76
CA ASP A 121 0.29 -22.06 9.99
C ASP A 121 1.06 -21.15 9.03
N MET A 122 2.30 -21.50 8.66
CA MET A 122 3.07 -20.79 7.63
C MET A 122 2.34 -20.83 6.29
N LEU A 123 1.88 -22.02 5.87
CA LEU A 123 1.10 -22.17 4.64
C LEU A 123 -0.23 -21.41 4.72
N LEU A 124 -0.90 -21.44 5.87
CA LEU A 124 -2.13 -20.68 6.06
C LEU A 124 -1.87 -19.17 5.96
N LEU A 125 -0.80 -18.65 6.58
CA LEU A 125 -0.40 -17.25 6.47
C LEU A 125 -0.20 -16.84 5.01
N ASP A 126 0.54 -17.64 4.24
CA ASP A 126 0.80 -17.37 2.82
C ASP A 126 -0.48 -17.34 1.99
N ASN A 127 -1.41 -18.26 2.26
CA ASN A 127 -2.69 -18.34 1.57
C ASN A 127 -3.64 -17.19 1.99
N LEU A 128 -3.65 -16.81 3.27
CA LEU A 128 -4.40 -15.66 3.76
C LEU A 128 -3.90 -14.37 3.10
N LEU A 129 -2.58 -14.18 3.02
CA LEU A 129 -1.99 -13.03 2.33
C LEU A 129 -2.43 -12.94 0.87
N MET A 130 -2.50 -14.08 0.17
CA MET A 130 -2.98 -14.12 -1.21
C MET A 130 -4.47 -13.77 -1.32
N LEU A 131 -5.31 -14.44 -0.52
CA LEU A 131 -6.76 -14.24 -0.56
C LEU A 131 -7.17 -12.81 -0.16
N LEU A 132 -6.54 -12.26 0.88
CA LEU A 132 -6.82 -10.92 1.39
C LEU A 132 -6.13 -9.79 0.60
N SER A 133 -5.29 -10.13 -0.37
CA SER A 133 -4.80 -9.16 -1.36
C SER A 133 -5.87 -8.80 -2.39
N GLU A 134 -6.93 -9.59 -2.51
CA GLU A 134 -8.09 -9.30 -3.34
C GLU A 134 -9.13 -8.51 -2.53
N ASP A 135 -9.12 -7.19 -2.65
CA ASP A 135 -10.10 -6.32 -1.97
C ASP A 135 -11.56 -6.65 -2.34
N GLU A 136 -11.79 -7.27 -3.50
CA GLU A 136 -13.11 -7.70 -4.00
C GLU A 136 -13.51 -9.13 -3.57
N GLY A 137 -12.60 -9.94 -3.02
CA GLY A 137 -12.78 -11.39 -2.94
C GLY A 137 -13.57 -11.89 -1.72
N VAL A 138 -13.55 -11.16 -0.61
CA VAL A 138 -14.19 -11.59 0.65
C VAL A 138 -14.98 -10.44 1.24
N ALA A 139 -16.31 -10.49 1.06
CA ALA A 139 -17.30 -9.61 1.69
C ALA A 139 -16.80 -8.16 1.85
N PRO A 140 -16.69 -7.40 0.73
CA PRO A 140 -15.96 -6.12 0.71
C PRO A 140 -16.53 -5.08 1.70
N ASP A 141 -17.82 -5.17 2.00
CA ASP A 141 -18.52 -4.29 2.94
C ASP A 141 -18.48 -4.77 4.40
N ALA A 142 -17.89 -5.94 4.67
CA ALA A 142 -17.79 -6.50 6.01
C ALA A 142 -16.60 -5.93 6.78
N SER A 143 -16.68 -5.99 8.11
CA SER A 143 -15.59 -5.55 8.99
C SER A 143 -14.30 -6.36 8.74
N ALA A 144 -13.15 -5.76 9.09
CA ALA A 144 -11.85 -6.41 9.03
C ALA A 144 -11.83 -7.79 9.71
N GLN A 145 -12.45 -7.88 10.89
CA GLN A 145 -12.58 -9.12 11.65
C GLN A 145 -13.40 -10.17 10.89
N ALA A 146 -14.54 -9.78 10.33
CA ALA A 146 -15.40 -10.68 9.57
C ALA A 146 -14.70 -11.19 8.30
N ARG A 147 -14.05 -10.30 7.55
CA ARG A 147 -13.25 -10.65 6.36
C ARG A 147 -12.12 -11.62 6.69
N PHE A 148 -11.37 -11.36 7.76
CA PHE A 148 -10.31 -12.25 8.21
C PHE A 148 -10.85 -13.62 8.65
N THR A 149 -11.93 -13.63 9.44
CA THR A 149 -12.52 -14.88 9.98
C THR A 149 -13.09 -15.74 8.85
N ALA A 150 -13.75 -15.14 7.86
CA ALA A 150 -14.25 -15.83 6.68
C ALA A 150 -13.10 -16.40 5.83
N ALA A 151 -12.04 -15.63 5.60
CA ALA A 151 -10.85 -16.09 4.89
C ALA A 151 -10.16 -17.25 5.61
N PHE A 152 -10.04 -17.14 6.95
CA PHE A 152 -9.48 -18.18 7.80
C PHE A 152 -10.28 -19.48 7.68
N PHE A 153 -11.61 -19.41 7.81
CA PHE A 153 -12.48 -20.57 7.67
C PHE A 153 -12.39 -21.18 6.27
N ALA A 154 -12.42 -20.36 5.21
CA ALA A 154 -12.35 -20.82 3.83
C ALA A 154 -11.06 -21.61 3.53
N LEU A 155 -9.94 -21.23 4.13
CA LEU A 155 -8.63 -21.85 3.90
C LEU A 155 -8.31 -23.01 4.84
N SER A 156 -8.86 -23.00 6.06
CA SER A 156 -8.54 -24.00 7.09
C SER A 156 -9.65 -25.04 7.32
N GLY A 157 -10.89 -24.75 6.92
CA GLY A 157 -12.07 -25.52 7.28
C GLY A 157 -12.41 -25.47 8.78
N ARG A 158 -11.76 -24.61 9.57
CA ARG A 158 -11.95 -24.48 11.02
C ARG A 158 -12.51 -23.12 11.38
N GLU A 159 -13.49 -23.11 12.28
CA GLU A 159 -13.95 -21.87 12.89
C GLU A 159 -12.83 -21.29 13.75
N LEU A 160 -12.47 -20.02 13.54
CA LEU A 160 -11.42 -19.36 14.32
C LEU A 160 -11.74 -19.32 15.83
N ALA A 161 -13.03 -19.30 16.18
CA ALA A 161 -13.50 -19.33 17.56
C ALA A 161 -13.29 -20.69 18.24
N ALA A 162 -13.10 -21.77 17.48
CA ALA A 162 -12.89 -23.10 18.04
C ALA A 162 -11.47 -23.19 18.67
N PRO A 163 -11.35 -23.77 19.87
CA PRO A 163 -10.06 -23.92 20.52
C PRO A 163 -9.14 -24.85 19.73
N SER A 164 -7.83 -24.66 19.90
CA SER A 164 -6.84 -25.52 19.27
C SER A 164 -6.97 -26.94 19.83
N GLN A 165 -7.25 -27.89 18.93
CA GLN A 165 -7.35 -29.31 19.28
C GLN A 165 -6.27 -30.10 18.54
N PRO A 166 -5.28 -30.64 19.28
CA PRO A 166 -4.31 -31.58 18.75
C PRO A 166 -5.04 -32.77 18.12
N HIS A 167 -4.60 -33.20 16.94
CA HIS A 167 -5.11 -34.43 16.36
C HIS A 167 -4.27 -35.61 16.86
N PRO A 168 -4.89 -36.66 17.44
CA PRO A 168 -4.15 -37.74 18.11
C PRO A 168 -3.16 -38.49 17.20
N SER A 169 -3.45 -38.51 15.89
CA SER A 169 -2.61 -39.18 14.88
C SER A 169 -1.67 -38.25 14.11
N ILE A 170 -1.64 -36.95 14.40
CA ILE A 170 -0.78 -35.98 13.72
C ILE A 170 0.36 -35.58 14.67
N PRO A 171 1.62 -35.53 14.20
CA PRO A 171 2.74 -35.08 15.03
C PRO A 171 2.53 -33.68 15.62
N PRO A 172 3.13 -33.37 16.79
CA PRO A 172 3.23 -32.01 17.27
C PRO A 172 3.70 -31.05 16.18
N ASN A 173 3.10 -29.85 16.11
CA ASN A 173 3.42 -28.81 15.13
C ASN A 173 3.02 -29.12 13.67
N TRP A 174 2.18 -30.15 13.45
CA TRP A 174 1.58 -30.47 12.14
C TRP A 174 0.07 -30.24 12.10
N TRP A 175 -0.48 -29.51 13.06
CA TRP A 175 -1.87 -29.03 13.05
C TRP A 175 -1.91 -27.51 13.23
N LEU A 176 -3.08 -26.93 12.92
CA LEU A 176 -3.33 -25.50 13.00
C LEU A 176 -3.47 -25.03 14.45
N ASP A 177 -2.75 -23.98 14.83
CA ASP A 177 -2.89 -23.34 16.14
C ASP A 177 -3.96 -22.24 16.11
N THR A 178 -5.24 -22.64 16.19
CA THR A 178 -6.35 -21.67 16.17
C THR A 178 -6.30 -20.67 17.34
N ASP A 179 -5.66 -21.04 18.46
CA ASP A 179 -5.51 -20.17 19.63
C ASP A 179 -4.51 -19.05 19.34
N TYR A 180 -3.37 -19.36 18.71
CA TYR A 180 -2.43 -18.33 18.23
C TYR A 180 -3.13 -17.32 17.30
N TRP A 181 -3.87 -17.80 16.30
CA TRP A 181 -4.55 -16.94 15.34
C TRP A 181 -5.62 -16.07 16.00
N ARG A 182 -6.41 -16.65 16.91
CA ARG A 182 -7.53 -15.97 17.60
C ARG A 182 -7.04 -14.98 18.66
N GLU A 183 -6.03 -15.35 19.44
CA GLU A 183 -5.64 -14.64 20.66
C GLU A 183 -4.44 -13.73 20.45
N ARG A 184 -3.61 -13.96 19.42
CA ARG A 184 -2.44 -13.14 19.12
C ARG A 184 -2.53 -12.44 17.77
N PHE A 185 -2.68 -13.20 16.68
CA PHE A 185 -2.55 -12.63 15.34
C PHE A 185 -3.69 -11.66 15.01
N LEU A 186 -4.95 -12.10 15.16
CA LEU A 186 -6.11 -11.28 14.82
C LEU A 186 -6.20 -10.00 15.67
N PRO A 187 -6.06 -10.02 17.01
CA PRO A 187 -6.07 -8.79 17.81
C PRO A 187 -4.98 -7.79 17.39
N ALA A 188 -3.77 -8.28 17.11
CA ALA A 188 -2.67 -7.43 16.65
C ALA A 188 -2.97 -6.81 15.27
N LEU A 189 -3.55 -7.58 14.34
CA LEU A 189 -3.98 -7.11 13.03
C LEU A 189 -5.08 -6.03 13.16
N LEU A 190 -6.08 -6.24 14.01
CA LEU A 190 -7.17 -5.27 14.22
C LEU A 190 -6.66 -3.98 14.86
N ALA A 191 -5.67 -4.04 15.76
CA ALA A 191 -5.03 -2.86 16.32
C ALA A 191 -4.32 -2.00 15.24
N LEU A 192 -3.70 -2.64 14.25
CA LEU A 192 -3.12 -1.96 13.09
C LEU A 192 -4.21 -1.41 12.14
N GLU A 193 -5.33 -2.11 11.99
CA GLU A 193 -6.43 -1.70 11.12
C GLU A 193 -7.07 -0.38 11.55
N GLN A 194 -7.18 -0.14 12.86
CA GLN A 194 -7.64 1.15 13.40
C GLN A 194 -6.74 2.33 13.02
N GLN A 195 -5.52 2.06 12.58
CA GLN A 195 -4.51 3.03 12.19
C GLN A 195 -4.14 2.92 10.70
N LYS A 196 -4.98 2.26 9.88
CA LYS A 196 -4.67 1.97 8.47
C LYS A 196 -4.40 3.18 7.58
N PHE A 197 -4.75 4.39 8.01
CA PHE A 197 -4.50 5.64 7.29
C PHE A 197 -3.28 6.42 7.79
N THR A 198 -2.65 5.99 8.89
CA THR A 198 -1.56 6.72 9.54
C THR A 198 -0.18 6.07 9.32
N PHE A 199 -0.11 5.00 8.53
CA PHE A 199 1.15 4.34 8.20
C PHE A 199 1.50 4.47 6.71
N PRO A 200 2.72 4.92 6.37
CA PRO A 200 3.20 4.83 5.01
C PRO A 200 3.43 3.37 4.65
N LEU A 201 3.16 3.01 3.39
CA LEU A 201 3.72 1.80 2.81
C LEU A 201 5.24 1.96 2.72
N THR A 202 6.00 1.05 3.33
CA THR A 202 7.47 1.10 3.30
C THR A 202 8.05 -0.07 2.52
N ALA A 203 9.24 0.13 1.95
CA ALA A 203 9.88 -0.86 1.09
C ALA A 203 10.12 -2.22 1.78
N SER A 204 10.24 -2.24 3.11
CA SER A 204 10.49 -3.45 3.92
C SER A 204 9.35 -4.47 3.92
N TRP A 205 8.11 -4.04 3.68
CA TRP A 205 6.94 -4.93 3.66
C TRP A 205 6.03 -4.70 2.45
N ALA A 206 6.42 -3.81 1.54
CA ALA A 206 5.77 -3.63 0.25
C ALA A 206 6.13 -4.77 -0.72
N THR A 207 5.22 -5.03 -1.66
CA THR A 207 5.41 -5.98 -2.75
C THR A 207 5.35 -5.26 -4.08
N VAL A 208 5.82 -5.92 -5.14
CA VAL A 208 5.72 -5.40 -6.50
C VAL A 208 4.28 -5.06 -6.84
N GLY A 209 3.30 -5.85 -6.37
CA GLY A 209 1.87 -5.59 -6.56
C GLY A 209 1.39 -4.26 -5.96
N ASP A 210 1.99 -3.77 -4.88
CA ASP A 210 1.59 -2.49 -4.29
C ASP A 210 1.94 -1.28 -5.17
N LEU A 211 2.92 -1.43 -6.08
CA LEU A 211 3.24 -0.40 -7.07
C LEU A 211 2.09 -0.14 -8.04
N LEU A 212 1.09 -1.03 -8.10
CA LEU A 212 -0.02 -1.00 -9.03
C LEU A 212 -1.36 -0.57 -8.37
N ILE A 213 -1.34 -0.13 -7.11
CA ILE A 213 -2.57 0.25 -6.38
C ILE A 213 -3.24 1.48 -7.00
N VAL A 214 -2.45 2.51 -7.29
CA VAL A 214 -2.94 3.70 -7.98
C VAL A 214 -2.99 3.40 -9.47
N GLU A 215 -4.18 3.37 -10.04
CA GLU A 215 -4.35 3.15 -11.48
C GLU A 215 -3.70 4.26 -12.32
N ASN A 216 -3.39 3.94 -13.58
CA ASN A 216 -2.89 4.95 -14.51
C ASN A 216 -4.01 5.92 -14.89
N ALA A 217 -3.66 7.20 -15.01
CA ALA A 217 -4.60 8.22 -15.50
C ALA A 217 -5.00 8.00 -16.97
N SER A 218 -4.19 7.27 -17.74
CA SER A 218 -4.46 6.92 -19.13
C SER A 218 -3.94 5.53 -19.47
N TRP A 219 -4.57 4.89 -20.45
CA TRP A 219 -4.27 3.54 -20.92
C TRP A 219 -4.01 3.57 -22.43
N GLY A 220 -3.29 2.57 -22.96
CA GLY A 220 -3.11 2.42 -24.41
C GLY A 220 -4.39 1.92 -25.07
N LEU A 221 -4.80 0.71 -24.71
CA LEU A 221 -5.95 -0.03 -25.25
C LEU A 221 -6.80 -0.64 -24.14
N ARG A 222 -7.98 -1.16 -24.52
CA ARG A 222 -8.99 -1.66 -23.55
C ARG A 222 -8.60 -2.95 -22.83
N GLY A 223 -7.53 -3.62 -23.25
CA GLY A 223 -6.94 -4.77 -22.54
C GLY A 223 -5.94 -4.37 -21.46
N ASP A 224 -5.32 -3.19 -21.53
CA ASP A 224 -4.26 -2.78 -20.59
C ASP A 224 -4.71 -2.69 -19.12
N PRO A 225 -5.92 -2.18 -18.79
CA PRO A 225 -6.40 -2.21 -17.42
C PRO A 225 -6.52 -3.63 -16.86
N TRP A 226 -6.85 -4.62 -17.70
CA TRP A 226 -6.96 -6.01 -17.27
C TRP A 226 -5.60 -6.65 -17.03
N LEU A 227 -4.62 -6.37 -17.91
CA LEU A 227 -3.25 -6.79 -17.70
C LEU A 227 -2.65 -6.16 -16.44
N TRP A 228 -2.97 -4.90 -16.15
CA TRP A 228 -2.60 -4.23 -14.91
C TRP A 228 -3.14 -4.95 -13.67
N ARG A 229 -4.43 -5.31 -13.69
CA ARG A 229 -5.07 -6.05 -12.58
C ARG A 229 -4.47 -7.46 -12.44
N GLU A 230 -4.25 -8.19 -13.53
CA GLU A 230 -3.59 -9.50 -13.48
C GLU A 230 -2.15 -9.40 -12.98
N LEU A 231 -1.37 -8.41 -13.43
CA LEU A 231 -0.01 -8.19 -12.97
C LEU A 231 0.03 -7.86 -11.47
N ARG A 232 -0.87 -6.98 -10.99
CA ARG A 232 -1.00 -6.68 -9.55
C ARG A 232 -1.26 -7.96 -8.74
N LYS A 233 -2.16 -8.83 -9.20
CA LYS A 233 -2.46 -10.12 -8.55
C LYS A 233 -1.25 -11.06 -8.57
N ALA A 234 -0.61 -11.24 -9.73
CA ALA A 234 0.54 -12.11 -9.89
C ALA A 234 1.75 -11.67 -9.05
N THR A 235 1.83 -10.38 -8.73
CA THR A 235 2.94 -9.76 -7.99
C THR A 235 2.62 -9.43 -6.53
N ALA A 236 1.42 -9.79 -6.05
CA ALA A 236 0.94 -9.41 -4.71
C ALA A 236 1.82 -9.92 -3.55
N ARG A 237 2.57 -11.01 -3.77
CA ARG A 237 3.50 -11.61 -2.78
C ARG A 237 4.98 -11.47 -3.17
N LEU A 238 5.30 -10.86 -4.31
CA LEU A 238 6.69 -10.72 -4.73
C LEU A 238 7.31 -9.52 -4.00
N PRO A 239 8.33 -9.71 -3.16
CA PRO A 239 8.98 -8.59 -2.47
C PRO A 239 9.55 -7.62 -3.49
N LEU A 240 9.68 -6.35 -3.11
CA LEU A 240 10.35 -5.37 -3.97
C LEU A 240 11.82 -5.76 -4.15
N PRO A 241 12.30 -5.97 -5.39
CA PRO A 241 13.72 -6.17 -5.66
C PRO A 241 14.54 -4.97 -5.17
N PRO A 242 15.82 -5.13 -4.79
CA PRO A 242 16.65 -4.04 -4.30
C PRO A 242 17.00 -2.99 -5.38
N THR A 243 17.10 -3.39 -6.65
CA THR A 243 17.60 -2.53 -7.74
C THR A 243 16.52 -2.20 -8.78
N ARG A 244 16.74 -1.16 -9.57
CA ARG A 244 15.83 -0.74 -10.65
C ARG A 244 15.85 -1.74 -11.80
N GLU A 245 17.03 -2.27 -12.09
CA GLU A 245 17.31 -3.20 -13.17
C GLU A 245 16.62 -4.54 -12.91
N GLU A 246 16.71 -5.07 -11.69
CA GLU A 246 16.01 -6.31 -11.30
C GLU A 246 14.49 -6.15 -11.37
N LEU A 247 13.96 -5.05 -10.82
CA LEU A 247 12.52 -4.77 -10.87
C LEU A 247 12.02 -4.62 -12.31
N SER A 248 12.73 -3.85 -13.14
CA SER A 248 12.38 -3.66 -14.55
C SER A 248 12.39 -4.99 -15.31
N GLY A 249 13.47 -5.77 -15.18
CA GLY A 249 13.60 -7.06 -15.85
C GLY A 249 12.55 -8.08 -15.38
N GLN A 250 12.20 -8.08 -14.10
CA GLN A 250 11.14 -8.94 -13.55
C GLN A 250 9.76 -8.54 -14.10
N LEU A 251 9.42 -7.24 -14.09
CA LEU A 251 8.15 -6.73 -14.62
C LEU A 251 8.01 -7.03 -16.12
N GLN A 252 9.08 -6.84 -16.90
CA GLN A 252 9.12 -7.17 -18.32
C GLN A 252 8.79 -8.65 -18.56
N LYS A 253 9.48 -9.57 -17.87
CA LYS A 253 9.23 -11.01 -17.99
C LYS A 253 7.79 -11.39 -17.62
N LEU A 254 7.26 -10.80 -16.55
CA LEU A 254 5.89 -11.08 -16.10
C LEU A 254 4.84 -10.56 -17.09
N VAL A 255 5.02 -9.36 -17.64
CA VAL A 255 4.14 -8.79 -18.67
C VAL A 255 4.11 -9.68 -19.91
N LEU A 256 5.28 -10.08 -20.41
CA LEU A 256 5.39 -10.98 -21.57
C LEU A 256 4.73 -12.34 -21.31
N ALA A 257 4.96 -12.93 -20.12
CA ALA A 257 4.35 -14.19 -19.72
C ALA A 257 2.82 -14.10 -19.59
N LEU A 258 2.28 -13.03 -19.01
CA LEU A 258 0.84 -12.82 -18.90
C LEU A 258 0.20 -12.60 -20.28
N VAL A 259 0.82 -11.82 -21.15
CA VAL A 259 0.30 -11.58 -22.49
C VAL A 259 0.41 -12.83 -23.38
N GLY A 260 1.42 -13.67 -23.16
CA GLY A 260 1.69 -14.88 -23.94
C GLY A 260 2.56 -14.63 -25.17
N VAL A 261 3.52 -13.71 -25.07
CA VAL A 261 4.46 -13.33 -26.16
C VAL A 261 5.91 -13.43 -25.68
N ALA A 262 6.85 -13.59 -26.62
CA ALA A 262 8.27 -13.77 -26.30
C ALA A 262 9.03 -12.45 -26.07
N GLU A 263 8.59 -11.36 -26.70
CA GLU A 263 9.26 -10.07 -26.68
C GLU A 263 8.26 -8.91 -26.84
N PHE A 264 8.69 -7.70 -26.47
CA PHE A 264 7.92 -6.48 -26.72
C PHE A 264 8.01 -6.13 -28.20
N THR A 265 6.87 -5.79 -28.81
CA THR A 265 6.78 -5.38 -30.21
C THR A 265 5.92 -4.12 -30.32
N ASP A 266 6.00 -3.42 -31.46
CA ASP A 266 5.09 -2.31 -31.77
C ASP A 266 3.67 -2.77 -32.13
N ALA A 267 3.42 -4.08 -32.22
CA ALA A 267 2.12 -4.63 -32.56
C ALA A 267 1.22 -4.74 -31.31
N TYR A 268 -0.08 -4.46 -31.51
CA TYR A 268 -1.08 -4.71 -30.49
C TYR A 268 -1.33 -6.21 -30.37
N GLN A 269 -1.33 -6.71 -29.13
CA GLN A 269 -1.57 -8.12 -28.87
C GLN A 269 -3.01 -8.33 -28.41
N HIS A 270 -3.74 -9.22 -29.09
CA HIS A 270 -5.04 -9.65 -28.61
C HIS A 270 -4.87 -10.69 -27.50
N VAL A 271 -5.49 -10.44 -26.36
CA VAL A 271 -5.56 -11.35 -25.22
C VAL A 271 -7.04 -11.70 -24.99
N PRO A 272 -7.52 -12.87 -25.47
CA PRO A 272 -8.95 -13.20 -25.50
C PRO A 272 -9.67 -13.09 -24.15
N ARG A 273 -9.01 -13.47 -23.05
CA ARG A 273 -9.58 -13.40 -21.70
C ARG A 273 -9.83 -11.97 -21.20
N PHE A 274 -9.26 -10.96 -21.84
CA PHE A 274 -9.51 -9.54 -21.55
C PHE A 274 -10.66 -8.96 -22.38
N SER A 275 -11.23 -9.73 -23.31
CA SER A 275 -12.33 -9.24 -24.14
C SER A 275 -13.64 -9.13 -23.34
N ARG A 276 -14.27 -7.97 -23.44
CA ARG A 276 -15.56 -7.60 -22.83
C ARG A 276 -16.58 -7.07 -23.86
N GLY A 277 -16.33 -7.33 -25.16
CA GLY A 277 -17.12 -6.81 -26.28
C GLY A 277 -16.60 -5.48 -26.87
N GLY A 278 -16.88 -5.25 -28.17
CA GLY A 278 -16.51 -4.04 -28.94
C GLY A 278 -15.17 -4.09 -29.68
N MET A 279 -14.95 -3.19 -30.66
CA MET A 279 -13.73 -3.11 -31.49
C MET A 279 -12.49 -2.66 -30.70
N SER A 280 -11.51 -3.54 -30.49
CA SER A 280 -10.32 -3.40 -29.60
C SER A 280 -10.47 -3.94 -28.17
N SER A 281 -11.54 -4.70 -27.89
CA SER A 281 -11.72 -5.34 -26.58
C SER A 281 -10.70 -6.46 -26.36
N GLY A 282 -9.94 -6.38 -25.27
CA GLY A 282 -8.86 -7.32 -24.97
C GLY A 282 -7.58 -7.12 -25.78
N MET A 283 -7.45 -6.02 -26.53
CA MET A 283 -6.17 -5.63 -27.14
C MET A 283 -5.27 -4.96 -26.11
N VAL A 284 -4.00 -5.35 -26.08
CA VAL A 284 -2.94 -4.82 -25.20
C VAL A 284 -1.93 -4.06 -26.06
N ASP A 285 -1.50 -2.89 -25.58
CA ASP A 285 -0.47 -2.08 -26.23
C ASP A 285 0.91 -2.35 -25.60
N LEU A 286 1.68 -3.26 -26.18
CA LEU A 286 2.98 -3.65 -25.65
C LEU A 286 3.97 -2.48 -25.59
N ARG A 287 3.87 -1.52 -26.49
CA ARG A 287 4.71 -0.32 -26.48
C ARG A 287 4.37 0.58 -25.29
N PHE A 288 3.08 0.78 -24.98
CA PHE A 288 2.66 1.47 -23.76
C PHE A 288 3.27 0.81 -22.51
N TRP A 289 3.28 -0.52 -22.45
CA TRP A 289 3.87 -1.24 -21.32
C TRP A 289 5.37 -1.03 -21.19
N GLN A 290 6.09 -1.13 -22.30
CA GLN A 290 7.55 -0.97 -22.35
C GLN A 290 7.99 0.47 -22.05
N GLU A 291 7.34 1.46 -22.66
CA GLU A 291 7.79 2.86 -22.63
C GLU A 291 7.19 3.67 -21.47
N LYS A 292 6.04 3.25 -20.90
CA LYS A 292 5.32 4.04 -19.89
C LYS A 292 5.00 3.26 -18.62
N ALA A 293 4.27 2.13 -18.73
CA ALA A 293 3.74 1.46 -17.54
C ALA A 293 4.85 0.87 -16.65
N ILE A 294 5.80 0.11 -17.23
CA ILE A 294 6.91 -0.48 -16.48
C ILE A 294 7.84 0.60 -15.91
N PRO A 295 8.28 1.61 -16.68
CA PRO A 295 9.06 2.73 -16.14
C PRO A 295 8.38 3.44 -14.97
N LEU A 296 7.06 3.66 -15.02
CA LEU A 296 6.31 4.26 -13.92
C LEU A 296 6.32 3.37 -12.67
N MET A 297 6.15 2.06 -12.79
CA MET A 297 6.24 1.13 -11.65
C MET A 297 7.63 1.17 -11.01
N VAL A 298 8.70 1.17 -11.82
CA VAL A 298 10.07 1.33 -11.33
C VAL A 298 10.23 2.65 -10.58
N GLN A 299 9.66 3.73 -11.11
CA GLN A 299 9.71 5.04 -10.48
C GLN A 299 8.92 5.09 -9.16
N ARG A 300 7.78 4.41 -9.07
CA ARG A 300 7.00 4.26 -7.83
C ARG A 300 7.79 3.53 -6.73
N ALA A 301 8.59 2.52 -7.09
CA ALA A 301 9.46 1.85 -6.14
C ALA A 301 10.53 2.80 -5.57
N GLU A 302 11.12 3.67 -6.40
CA GLU A 302 12.03 4.72 -5.95
C GLU A 302 11.36 5.71 -5.00
N TRP A 303 10.13 6.12 -5.28
CA TRP A 303 9.37 7.01 -4.39
C TRP A 303 9.09 6.35 -3.03
N LEU A 304 8.74 5.06 -2.99
CA LEU A 304 8.59 4.30 -1.74
C LEU A 304 9.89 4.25 -0.94
N ARG A 305 11.03 4.03 -1.62
CA ARG A 305 12.35 4.05 -0.97
C ARG A 305 12.66 5.43 -0.40
N ALA A 306 12.39 6.50 -1.15
CA ALA A 306 12.63 7.87 -0.74
C ALA A 306 11.84 8.27 0.52
N ILE A 307 10.56 7.88 0.64
CA ILE A 307 9.77 8.17 1.86
C ILE A 307 10.18 7.28 3.05
N SER A 308 10.77 6.11 2.79
CA SER A 308 11.21 5.15 3.80
C SER A 308 12.57 5.50 4.41
N CYS A 309 13.45 6.18 3.67
CA CYS A 309 14.73 6.64 4.19
C CYS A 309 14.52 7.65 5.33
N GLY A 310 15.05 7.35 6.52
CA GLY A 310 15.33 8.34 7.56
C GLY A 310 16.29 9.42 7.04
N ASP A 311 16.50 10.48 7.82
CA ASP A 311 17.41 11.62 7.55
C ASP A 311 18.91 11.20 7.39
N ALA A 312 19.21 10.15 6.62
CA ALA A 312 20.54 9.66 6.31
C ALA A 312 21.11 10.28 5.01
N LEU A 313 20.39 11.18 4.35
CA LEU A 313 20.87 11.89 3.17
C LEU A 313 20.66 13.39 3.31
N LYS A 314 21.67 14.02 3.94
CA LYS A 314 22.18 15.40 3.81
C LYS A 314 22.60 15.96 5.17
N GLN A 315 23.79 15.59 5.62
CA GLN A 315 24.69 16.57 6.20
C GLN A 315 25.84 16.76 5.20
N PRO A 316 26.30 17.99 4.95
CA PRO A 316 27.43 18.26 4.07
C PRO A 316 28.71 17.57 4.56
#